data_AF-A0A939ZDN2-F1
#
_entry.id   AF-A0A939ZDN2-F1
#
_cell.length_a   1.000
_cell.length_b   1.000
_cell.length_c   1.000
_cell.angle_alpha   90.00
_cell.angle_beta   90.00
_cell.angle_gamma   90.00
#
_symmetry.space_group_name_H-M   'P 1'
#
loop_
_entity.id
_entity.type
_entity.pdbx_description
1 polymer ?
#
loop_
_entity_poly.entity_id
_entity_poly.type
_entity_poly.pdbx_seq_one_letter_code
_entity_poly.pdbx_strand_id
1 'polypeptide(L)'
;MDYYDVKKDIINRMEWIIGKHCTNSMGNFRYPVKYRHNGKIQEGKCKVNVPWNDIPSMYYQFGSNKVKIGDALIEILDYLEKINPDIIWELMDKLEEDE
;
A
#
# COMPACT_ATOMS: atom_id res chain seq x y z
N MET A 1 -11.20 -6.90 -14.76
CA MET A 1 -10.18 -6.18 -13.99
C MET A 1 -8.83 -6.78 -14.36
N ASP A 2 -7.80 -5.96 -14.59
CA ASP A 2 -6.45 -6.50 -14.87
C ASP A 2 -5.85 -7.09 -13.58
N TYR A 3 -5.02 -8.14 -13.71
CA TYR A 3 -4.37 -8.78 -12.57
C TYR A 3 -3.50 -7.78 -11.78
N TYR A 4 -2.83 -6.85 -12.46
CA TYR A 4 -2.08 -5.79 -11.81
C TYR A 4 -2.97 -4.76 -11.10
N ASP A 5 -4.21 -4.54 -11.57
CA ASP A 5 -5.18 -3.71 -10.85
C ASP A 5 -5.57 -4.35 -9.52
N VAL A 6 -5.78 -5.67 -9.50
CA VAL A 6 -6.09 -6.43 -8.26
C VAL A 6 -4.94 -6.30 -7.26
N LYS A 7 -3.69 -6.58 -7.68
CA LYS A 7 -2.51 -6.45 -6.80
C LYS A 7 -2.35 -5.02 -6.29
N LYS A 8 -2.58 -4.01 -7.15
CA LYS A 8 -2.56 -2.60 -6.76
C LYS A 8 -3.57 -2.32 -5.64
N ASP A 9 -4.80 -2.81 -5.76
CA ASP A 9 -5.85 -2.57 -4.76
C ASP A 9 -5.57 -3.28 -3.44
N ILE A 10 -5.05 -4.51 -3.48
CA ILE A 10 -4.57 -5.24 -2.30
C ILE A 10 -3.44 -4.47 -1.60
N ILE A 11 -2.42 -4.02 -2.34
CA ILE A 11 -1.29 -3.28 -1.76
C ILE A 11 -1.76 -1.95 -1.15
N ASN A 12 -2.63 -1.20 -1.84
CA ASN A 12 -3.20 0.04 -1.30
C ASN A 12 -3.99 -0.24 0.00
N ARG A 13 -4.68 -1.39 0.11
CA ARG A 13 -5.33 -1.80 1.37
C ARG A 13 -4.33 -2.16 2.46
N MET A 14 -3.27 -2.91 2.14
CA MET A 14 -2.23 -3.27 3.10
C MET A 14 -1.51 -2.04 3.64
N GLU A 15 -1.13 -1.09 2.77
CA GLU A 15 -0.58 0.19 3.20
C GLU A 15 -1.54 0.93 4.10
N TRP A 16 -2.83 0.99 3.75
CA TRP A 16 -3.83 1.66 4.57
C TRP A 16 -3.92 1.08 5.99
N ILE A 17 -3.84 -0.25 6.11
CA ILE A 17 -3.79 -0.93 7.42
C ILE A 17 -2.55 -0.46 8.20
N ILE A 18 -1.37 -0.46 7.58
CA ILE A 18 -0.13 0.02 8.22
C ILE A 18 -0.24 1.49 8.62
N GLY A 19 -0.71 2.34 7.72
CA GLY A 19 -0.84 3.79 7.93
C GLY A 19 -1.75 4.12 9.10
N LYS A 20 -2.87 3.40 9.26
CA LYS A 20 -3.79 3.55 10.40
C LYS A 20 -3.12 3.30 11.75
N HIS A 21 -2.12 2.42 11.78
CA HIS A 21 -1.30 2.16 12.96
C HIS A 21 -0.11 3.14 13.11
N CYS A 22 0.07 4.06 12.16
CA CYS A 22 1.06 5.14 12.19
C CYS A 22 0.42 6.51 12.53
N THR A 23 -0.53 6.51 13.46
CA THR A 23 -1.31 7.70 13.86
C THR A 23 -0.83 8.29 15.19
N ASN A 24 -1.12 9.56 15.44
CA ASN A 24 -0.92 10.19 16.75
C ASN A 24 -2.14 9.98 17.68
N SER A 25 -2.07 10.47 18.92
CA SER A 25 -3.15 10.33 19.91
C SER A 25 -4.48 11.00 19.50
N MET A 26 -4.48 11.82 18.45
CA MET A 26 -5.66 12.47 17.89
C MET A 26 -6.19 11.73 16.64
N GLY A 27 -5.63 10.57 16.30
CA GLY A 27 -6.01 9.78 15.12
C GLY A 27 -5.47 10.32 13.79
N ASN A 28 -4.64 11.36 13.80
CA ASN A 28 -4.04 11.90 12.58
C ASN A 28 -2.83 11.08 12.16
N PHE A 29 -2.66 10.84 10.85
CA PHE A 29 -1.46 10.20 10.30
C PHE A 29 -0.22 11.01 10.68
N ARG A 30 0.63 10.43 11.52
CA ARG A 30 1.88 11.07 11.96
C ARG A 30 2.94 10.99 10.86
N TYR A 31 2.90 9.91 10.10
CA TYR A 31 3.80 9.63 8.99
C TYR A 31 2.97 9.22 7.77
N PRO A 32 2.42 10.18 7.01
CA PRO A 32 1.70 9.86 5.78
C PRO A 32 2.65 9.14 4.81
N VAL A 33 2.14 8.14 4.10
CA VAL A 33 2.91 7.51 3.02
C VAL A 33 3.20 8.55 1.95
N LYS A 34 4.41 8.52 1.40
CA LYS A 34 4.82 9.39 0.30
C LYS A 34 5.10 8.53 -0.92
N TYR A 35 4.72 9.01 -2.09
CA TYR A 35 4.99 8.33 -3.36
C TYR A 35 5.26 9.36 -4.46
N ARG A 36 5.92 8.94 -5.55
CA ARG A 36 6.18 9.78 -6.71
C ARG A 36 5.12 9.50 -7.77
N HIS A 37 4.39 10.52 -8.19
CA HIS A 37 3.43 10.45 -9.29
C HIS A 37 3.68 11.62 -10.24
N ASN A 38 3.84 11.33 -11.54
CA ASN A 38 4.15 12.33 -12.57
C ASN A 38 5.31 13.27 -12.19
N GLY A 39 6.37 12.69 -11.61
CA GLY A 39 7.57 13.40 -11.18
C GLY A 39 7.46 14.21 -9.89
N LYS A 40 6.28 14.28 -9.26
CA LYS A 40 6.04 15.02 -8.01
C LYS A 40 5.84 14.07 -6.84
N ILE A 41 6.23 14.51 -5.64
CA ILE A 41 5.96 13.78 -4.40
C ILE A 41 4.53 14.08 -3.97
N GLN A 42 3.74 13.03 -3.77
CA GLN A 42 2.40 13.06 -3.19
C GLN A 42 2.47 12.52 -1.75
N GLU A 43 1.53 12.94 -0.89
CA GLU A 43 1.41 12.47 0.49
C GLU A 43 0.01 11.91 0.74
N GLY A 44 -0.07 10.67 1.23
CA GLY A 44 -1.31 9.99 1.57
C GLY A 44 -1.78 10.32 2.97
N LYS A 45 -2.82 11.16 3.09
CA LYS A 45 -3.46 11.53 4.37
C LYS A 45 -4.71 10.71 4.68
N CYS A 46 -5.06 9.77 3.81
CA CYS A 46 -6.20 8.86 3.87
C CYS A 46 -5.85 7.58 3.08
N LYS A 47 -6.81 6.65 2.91
CA LYS A 47 -6.65 5.49 2.01
C LYS A 47 -6.34 6.03 0.62
N VAL A 48 -5.09 5.89 0.18
CA VAL A 48 -4.64 6.36 -1.14
C VAL A 48 -4.87 5.29 -2.18
N ASN A 49 -5.19 5.71 -3.39
CA ASN A 49 -5.23 4.85 -4.56
C ASN A 49 -3.98 5.14 -5.40
N VAL A 50 -2.86 4.52 -5.05
CA VAL A 50 -1.60 4.68 -5.76
C VAL A 50 -1.63 3.81 -7.01
N PRO A 51 -1.32 4.34 -8.21
CA PRO A 51 -1.20 3.53 -9.44
C PRO A 51 -0.11 2.47 -9.31
N TRP A 52 -0.28 1.31 -9.94
CA TRP A 52 0.65 0.18 -9.86
C TRP A 52 2.11 0.58 -10.10
N ASN A 53 2.36 1.36 -11.16
CA ASN A 53 3.72 1.80 -11.54
C ASN A 53 4.36 2.75 -10.50
N ASP A 54 3.57 3.39 -9.65
CA ASP A 54 4.05 4.30 -8.63
C ASP A 54 4.24 3.61 -7.27
N ILE A 55 3.66 2.42 -7.07
CA ILE A 55 3.76 1.65 -5.83
C ILE A 55 5.21 1.45 -5.37
N PRO A 56 6.17 1.03 -6.23
CA PRO A 56 7.58 0.89 -5.83
C PRO A 56 8.19 2.15 -5.21
N SER A 57 7.66 3.33 -5.56
CA SER A 57 8.14 4.61 -5.04
C SER A 57 7.60 4.95 -3.65
N MET A 58 6.70 4.14 -3.08
CA MET A 58 6.08 4.40 -1.78
C MET A 58 7.09 4.27 -0.63
N TYR A 59 7.11 5.26 0.26
CA TYR A 59 7.91 5.24 1.47
C TYR A 59 7.27 6.00 2.64
N TYR A 60 7.57 5.55 3.85
CA TYR A 60 7.40 6.35 5.05
C TYR A 60 8.70 7.08 5.39
N GLN A 61 8.59 8.28 5.94
CA GLN A 61 9.74 9.08 6.35
C GLN A 61 9.69 9.39 7.85
N PHE A 62 10.71 8.94 8.58
CA PHE A 62 10.86 9.13 10.02
C PHE A 62 12.11 9.97 10.26
N GLY A 63 11.94 11.29 10.35
CA GLY A 63 13.07 12.24 10.36
C GLY A 63 13.89 12.13 9.07
N SER A 64 15.18 11.79 9.20
CA SER A 64 16.09 11.61 8.06
C SER A 64 16.04 10.20 7.43
N ASN A 65 15.33 9.26 8.06
CA ASN A 65 15.28 7.87 7.60
C ASN A 65 14.05 7.62 6.73
N LYS A 66 14.19 6.70 5.77
CA LYS A 66 13.10 6.26 4.88
C LYS A 66 12.91 4.75 4.97
N VAL A 67 11.66 4.32 5.07
CA VAL A 67 11.25 2.92 4.92
C VAL A 67 10.55 2.79 3.59
N LYS A 68 11.15 2.07 2.63
CA LYS A 68 10.57 1.81 1.31
C LYS A 68 9.46 0.76 1.44
N ILE A 69 8.26 1.22 1.72
CA ILE A 69 7.13 0.33 2.01
C ILE A 69 6.56 -0.31 0.74
N GLY A 70 6.65 0.38 -0.40
CA GLY A 70 6.13 -0.12 -1.69
C GLY A 70 6.75 -1.43 -2.12
N ASP A 71 8.08 -1.43 -2.30
CA ASP A 71 8.85 -2.63 -2.65
C ASP A 71 8.62 -3.77 -1.66
N ALA A 72 8.61 -3.46 -0.35
CA ALA A 72 8.38 -4.46 0.69
C ALA A 72 6.99 -5.11 0.60
N LEU A 73 5.94 -4.34 0.30
CA LEU A 73 4.59 -4.87 0.15
C LEU A 73 4.44 -5.72 -1.12
N ILE A 74 5.11 -5.34 -2.22
CA ILE A 74 5.18 -6.17 -3.43
C ILE A 74 5.83 -7.51 -3.10
N GLU A 75 7.00 -7.51 -2.46
CA GLU A 75 7.73 -8.74 -2.12
C GLU A 75 6.92 -9.64 -1.16
N ILE A 76 6.21 -9.07 -0.19
CA ILE A 76 5.32 -9.82 0.71
C ILE A 76 4.19 -10.47 -0.09
N LEU A 77 3.53 -9.72 -0.98
CA LEU A 77 2.43 -10.25 -1.77
C LEU A 77 2.89 -11.35 -2.73
N ASP A 78 4.03 -11.17 -3.38
CA ASP A 78 4.66 -12.18 -4.25
C ASP A 78 5.04 -13.44 -3.47
N TYR A 79 5.53 -13.28 -2.22
CA TYR A 79 5.82 -14.41 -1.35
C TYR A 79 4.54 -15.18 -0.95
N LEU A 80 3.46 -14.47 -0.63
CA LEU A 80 2.17 -15.09 -0.29
C LEU A 80 1.59 -15.85 -1.49
N GLU A 81 1.63 -15.24 -2.68
CA GLU A 81 1.17 -15.86 -3.92
C GLU A 81 1.98 -17.11 -4.29
N LYS A 82 3.29 -17.10 -4.02
CA LYS A 82 4.12 -18.29 -4.20
C LYS A 82 3.72 -19.45 -3.29
N ILE A 83 3.22 -19.16 -2.09
CA ILE A 83 2.75 -20.18 -1.13
C ILE A 83 1.35 -20.68 -1.50
N ASN A 84 0.45 -19.75 -1.81
CA ASN A 84 -0.91 -20.03 -2.24
C ASN A 84 -1.19 -19.23 -3.54
N PRO A 85 -1.14 -19.87 -4.71
CA PRO A 85 -1.39 -19.21 -5.99
C PRO A 85 -2.78 -18.56 -6.11
N ASP A 86 -3.76 -19.02 -5.32
CA ASP A 86 -5.12 -18.51 -5.35
C ASP A 86 -5.34 -17.32 -4.38
N ILE A 87 -4.34 -16.98 -3.56
CA ILE A 87 -4.46 -15.96 -2.50
C ILE A 87 -4.86 -14.58 -3.02
N ILE A 88 -4.45 -14.22 -4.24
CA ILE A 88 -4.76 -12.91 -4.83
C ILE A 88 -6.27 -12.78 -5.04
N TRP A 89 -6.92 -13.85 -5.51
CA TRP A 89 -8.37 -13.88 -5.72
C TRP A 89 -9.11 -13.95 -4.39
N GLU A 90 -8.66 -14.76 -3.44
CA GLU A 90 -9.24 -14.81 -2.09
C GLU A 90 -9.19 -13.46 -1.36
N LEU A 91 -8.10 -12.70 -1.54
CA LEU A 91 -7.96 -11.36 -0.97
C LEU A 91 -8.82 -10.33 -1.69
N MET A 92 -9.03 -10.49 -3.00
CA MET A 92 -9.92 -9.64 -3.78
C MET A 92 -11.38 -9.79 -3.31
N ASP A 93 -11.87 -11.03 -3.16
CA ASP A 93 -13.23 -11.28 -2.69
C ASP A 93 -13.48 -10.60 -1.33
N LYS A 94 -12.50 -10.66 -0.42
CA LYS A 94 -12.58 -9.98 0.88
C LYS A 94 -12.55 -8.45 0.80
N LEU A 95 -11.92 -7.88 -0.23
CA LEU A 95 -11.94 -6.43 -0.44
C LEU A 95 -13.34 -5.96 -0.86
N GLU A 96 -14.04 -6.75 -1.68
CA GLU A 96 -15.40 -6.44 -2.13
C GLU A 96 -16.43 -6.56 -1.00
N GLU A 97 -16.22 -7.45 -0.03
CA GLU A 97 -17.09 -7.59 1.16
C GLU A 97 -16.95 -6.44 2.18
N ASP A 98 -15.83 -5.71 2.15
CA ASP A 98 -15.46 -4.64 3.09
C ASP A 98 -15.96 -3.22 2.64
N GLU A 99 -16.57 -3.11 1.45
CA GLU A 99 -17.14 -1.87 0.88
C GLU A 99 -18.64 -1.72 1.10
#